data_AF-A0A7C3Q2E9-F1
#
_entry.id   AF-A0A7C3Q2E9-F1
#
_cell.length_a   1.000
_cell.length_b   1.000
_cell.length_c   1.000
_cell.angle_alpha   90.00
_cell.angle_beta   90.00
_cell.angle_gamma   90.00
#
_symmetry.space_group_name_H-M   'P 1'
#
loop_
_entity.id
_entity.type
_entity.pdbx_description
1 polymer ?
#
loop_
_entity_poly.entity_id
_entity_poly.type
_entity_poly.pdbx_seq_one_letter_code
_entity_poly.pdbx_strand_id
1 'polypeptide(L)'
;MIPRTLFLGACITAVVTLAPALASAQPSHLDSPPTPGNHARDLLWASNDPALFSYRRALRLALLPPPPLVPFVAGDDLSDIDRFIVDAWQRHDLPDAAHPPSVCDDATFCRRVYLDVIGVVPTLAEADRFLSDSRPNKRALLIDELLARVADYADHWTPFWEDALGSTNVNNQGGIPGRGNYRAWINLAFKENRPFDLFAAQLIDTTIPGAQRPTIAEANGKKTRTSYILNDSHTMTLQSAAATAQVFMGTTMKCAACHNHFENEEWPQGRFLAFASMFTAHDLERIRCEKHTGEFIPAQFPFDIHEAPTDAGL
;
A
#
# COMPACT_ATOMS: atom_id res chain seq x y z
N MET A 1 33.83 -5.92 9.32
CA MET A 1 32.91 -6.03 10.48
C MET A 1 33.07 -4.80 11.34
N ILE A 2 32.07 -3.91 11.33
CA ILE A 2 31.94 -2.76 12.23
C ILE A 2 30.57 -2.95 12.91
N PRO A 3 30.47 -2.92 14.25
CA PRO A 3 29.25 -3.33 14.94
C PRO A 3 28.14 -2.27 14.83
N ARG A 4 26.91 -2.77 14.64
CA ARG A 4 25.67 -2.05 14.30
C ARG A 4 25.03 -1.28 15.47
N THR A 5 25.71 -1.09 16.59
CA THR A 5 25.11 -0.63 17.86
C THR A 5 25.35 0.84 18.21
N LEU A 6 26.06 1.62 17.40
CA LEU A 6 26.42 3.02 17.74
C LEU A 6 25.59 4.12 17.05
N PHE A 7 24.66 3.78 16.15
CA PHE A 7 23.86 4.79 15.42
C PHE A 7 22.51 5.14 16.07
N LEU A 8 22.00 4.35 17.03
CA LEU A 8 20.71 4.62 17.67
C LEU A 8 20.78 5.63 18.84
N GLY A 9 21.97 5.89 19.39
CA GLY A 9 22.13 6.75 20.57
C GLY A 9 22.23 8.26 20.29
N ALA A 10 22.54 8.66 19.04
CA ALA A 10 22.84 10.07 18.72
C ALA A 10 21.62 10.90 18.27
N CYS A 11 20.52 10.26 17.85
CA CYS A 11 19.34 10.97 17.36
C CYS A 11 18.31 11.33 18.46
N ILE A 12 18.37 10.69 19.63
CA ILE A 12 17.41 10.93 20.72
C ILE A 12 17.80 12.17 21.55
N THR A 13 19.09 12.54 21.60
CA THR A 13 19.55 13.66 22.43
C THR A 13 19.40 15.04 21.76
N ALA A 14 19.19 15.11 20.45
CA ALA A 14 19.05 16.38 19.72
C ALA A 14 17.61 16.96 19.71
N VAL A 15 16.61 16.20 20.17
CA VAL A 15 15.19 16.62 20.14
C VAL A 15 14.77 17.44 21.37
N VAL A 16 15.59 17.49 22.43
CA VAL A 16 15.20 18.11 23.72
C VAL A 16 15.68 19.57 23.89
N THR A 17 16.46 20.15 22.98
CA THR A 17 17.08 21.49 23.21
C THR A 17 16.65 22.63 22.28
N LEU A 18 15.59 22.50 21.49
CA LEU A 18 15.09 23.59 20.61
C LEU A 18 13.72 24.19 21.02
N ALA A 19 13.38 24.08 22.31
CA ALA A 19 12.08 24.50 22.84
C ALA A 19 11.87 26.01 23.15
N PRO A 20 12.80 26.97 22.94
CA PRO A 20 12.42 28.38 23.06
C PRO A 20 12.89 29.23 21.87
N ALA A 21 12.16 29.20 20.74
CA ALA A 21 12.31 30.20 19.67
C ALA A 21 11.03 30.49 18.87
N LEU A 22 9.85 30.06 19.35
CA LEU A 22 8.55 30.31 18.68
C LEU A 22 7.62 31.24 19.48
N ALA A 23 8.15 32.00 20.44
CA ALA A 23 7.37 32.86 21.32
C ALA A 23 7.16 34.31 20.83
N SER A 24 7.46 34.67 19.58
CA SER A 24 7.36 36.07 19.14
C SER A 24 6.85 36.27 17.71
N ALA A 25 5.65 35.79 17.42
CA ALA A 25 4.86 36.29 16.29
C ALA A 25 3.38 36.29 16.67
N GLN A 26 2.84 37.46 17.03
CA GLN A 26 1.39 37.66 17.08
C GLN A 26 0.88 38.03 15.69
N PRO A 27 -0.15 37.35 15.16
CA PRO A 27 -1.09 37.93 14.23
C PRO A 27 -2.33 38.42 14.99
N SER A 28 -2.69 39.67 14.74
CA SER A 28 -3.90 40.32 15.22
C SER A 28 -5.14 39.80 14.49
N HIS A 29 -6.25 39.70 15.24
CA HIS A 29 -7.63 39.45 14.80
C HIS A 29 -7.93 38.10 14.13
N LEU A 30 -8.29 37.11 14.96
CA LEU A 30 -9.20 36.03 14.59
C LEU A 30 -10.22 35.85 15.72
N ASP A 31 -11.49 35.74 15.33
CA ASP A 31 -12.64 35.47 16.19
C ASP A 31 -12.42 34.26 17.11
N SER A 32 -13.08 34.29 18.27
CA SER A 32 -13.24 33.27 19.33
C SER A 32 -12.34 32.01 19.28
N PRO A 33 -11.67 31.64 20.39
CA PRO A 33 -10.78 30.49 20.42
C PRO A 33 -11.54 29.22 19.99
N PRO A 34 -10.98 28.39 19.09
CA PRO A 34 -11.61 27.12 18.74
C PRO A 34 -11.76 26.30 20.01
N THR A 35 -12.91 25.65 20.16
CA THR A 35 -13.17 24.68 21.21
C THR A 35 -12.00 23.68 21.26
N PRO A 36 -11.46 23.27 22.42
CA PRO A 36 -10.31 22.38 22.48
C PRO A 36 -10.72 20.98 22.00
N GLY A 37 -10.73 20.81 20.69
CA GLY A 37 -11.01 19.57 19.98
C GLY A 37 -9.90 19.36 18.97
N ASN A 38 -9.23 18.22 19.08
CA ASN A 38 -8.53 17.56 17.98
C ASN A 38 -7.29 18.23 17.33
N HIS A 39 -6.51 19.03 18.06
CA HIS A 39 -5.20 19.48 17.56
C HIS A 39 -4.29 18.32 17.11
N ALA A 40 -4.31 17.19 17.82
CA ALA A 40 -3.57 15.99 17.41
C ALA A 40 -4.11 15.40 16.10
N ARG A 41 -5.43 15.30 15.93
CA ARG A 41 -6.03 14.79 14.70
C ARG A 41 -5.75 15.71 13.50
N ASP A 42 -5.82 17.02 13.70
CA ASP A 42 -5.54 17.98 12.63
C ASP A 42 -4.05 18.01 12.26
N LEU A 43 -3.16 17.85 13.26
CA LEU A 43 -1.72 17.69 13.06
C LEU A 43 -1.34 16.35 12.44
N LEU A 44 -2.05 15.26 12.74
CA LEU A 44 -1.69 13.90 12.31
C LEU A 44 -2.37 13.48 11.01
N TRP A 45 -3.61 13.94 10.78
CA TRP A 45 -4.51 13.35 9.79
C TRP A 45 -5.15 14.36 8.82
N ALA A 46 -5.22 15.66 9.12
CA ALA A 46 -6.04 16.62 8.33
C ALA A 46 -5.29 17.72 7.55
N SER A 47 -3.96 17.79 7.56
CA SER A 47 -3.20 18.82 6.79
C SER A 47 -2.29 18.20 5.73
N ASN A 48 -2.00 18.96 4.66
CA ASN A 48 -1.19 18.51 3.51
C ASN A 48 0.20 19.17 3.45
N ASP A 49 0.71 19.66 4.59
CA ASP A 49 2.03 20.29 4.68
C ASP A 49 3.16 19.25 4.40
N PRO A 50 3.95 19.43 3.32
CA PRO A 50 5.09 18.56 2.99
C PRO A 50 6.15 18.47 4.09
N ALA A 51 6.38 19.56 4.83
CA ALA A 51 7.39 19.61 5.87
C ALA A 51 7.03 18.72 7.08
N LEU A 52 5.73 18.49 7.28
CA LEU A 52 5.21 17.64 8.34
C LEU A 52 5.03 16.18 7.91
N PHE A 53 5.18 15.86 6.62
CA PHE A 53 4.91 14.52 6.10
C PHE A 53 5.77 13.44 6.75
N SER A 54 7.10 13.65 6.84
CA SER A 54 8.01 12.67 7.46
C SER A 54 7.74 12.47 8.95
N TYR A 55 7.38 13.56 9.65
CA TYR A 55 7.04 13.52 11.07
C TYR A 55 5.71 12.79 11.32
N ARG A 56 4.69 13.05 10.49
CA ARG A 56 3.42 12.33 10.51
C ARG A 56 3.59 10.87 10.19
N ARG A 57 4.33 10.53 9.14
CA ARG A 57 4.62 9.13 8.80
C ARG A 57 5.22 8.41 10.00
N ALA A 58 6.23 9.00 10.65
CA ALA A 58 6.84 8.42 11.83
C ALA A 58 5.83 8.26 12.99
N LEU A 59 5.00 9.26 13.26
CA LEU A 59 3.97 9.20 14.29
C LEU A 59 2.86 8.20 13.99
N ARG A 60 2.35 8.18 12.75
CA ARG A 60 1.33 7.22 12.30
C ARG A 60 1.85 5.80 12.44
N LEU A 61 3.08 5.53 11.98
CA LEU A 61 3.73 4.23 12.15
C LEU A 61 3.93 3.87 13.63
N ALA A 62 4.18 4.85 14.50
CA ALA A 62 4.29 4.63 15.95
C ALA A 62 2.94 4.43 16.66
N LEU A 63 1.84 4.90 16.06
CA LEU A 63 0.47 4.75 16.56
C LEU A 63 -0.22 3.50 16.01
N LEU A 64 0.30 2.90 14.94
CA LEU A 64 -0.19 1.61 14.47
C LEU A 64 0.14 0.53 15.52
N PRO A 65 -0.75 -0.46 15.70
CA PRO A 65 -0.44 -1.61 16.54
C PRO A 65 0.85 -2.26 16.03
N PRO A 66 1.69 -2.81 16.94
CA PRO A 66 2.84 -3.58 16.53
C PRO A 66 2.38 -4.72 15.61
N PRO A 67 3.15 -5.09 14.57
CA PRO A 67 2.80 -6.21 13.72
C PRO A 67 2.64 -7.48 14.58
N PRO A 68 1.73 -8.39 14.19
CA PRO A 68 1.53 -9.62 14.94
C PRO A 68 2.85 -10.37 15.08
N LEU A 69 3.05 -10.98 16.25
CA LEU A 69 4.21 -11.83 16.48
C LEU A 69 4.16 -13.02 15.52
N VAL A 70 5.33 -13.38 14.95
CA VAL A 70 5.45 -14.54 14.08
C VAL A 70 5.02 -15.79 14.87
N PRO A 71 4.03 -16.55 14.38
CA PRO A 71 3.54 -17.72 15.10
C PRO A 71 4.62 -18.80 15.16
N PHE A 72 4.61 -19.54 16.26
CA PHE A 72 5.49 -20.68 16.38
C PHE A 72 4.90 -21.88 15.63
N VAL A 73 5.57 -22.25 14.53
CA VAL A 73 5.31 -23.46 13.77
C VAL A 73 6.58 -24.30 13.74
N ALA A 74 6.48 -25.60 14.01
CA ALA A 74 7.61 -26.52 13.93
C ALA A 74 8.08 -26.69 12.48
N GLY A 75 9.39 -26.58 12.23
CA GLY A 75 10.00 -26.67 10.91
C GLY A 75 11.23 -25.78 10.81
N ASP A 76 12.36 -26.36 10.41
CA ASP A 76 13.66 -25.67 10.38
C ASP A 76 13.82 -24.76 9.15
N ASP A 77 13.06 -25.00 8.09
CA ASP A 77 13.18 -24.31 6.78
C ASP A 77 12.05 -23.31 6.48
N LEU A 78 11.22 -22.95 7.48
CA LEU A 78 10.12 -22.00 7.30
C LEU A 78 10.57 -20.56 7.53
N SER A 79 10.37 -19.69 6.54
CA SER A 79 10.49 -18.24 6.74
C SER A 79 9.41 -17.71 7.67
N ASP A 80 9.56 -16.47 8.14
CA ASP A 80 8.55 -15.82 8.98
C ASP A 80 7.18 -15.75 8.29
N ILE A 81 7.15 -15.55 6.97
CA ILE A 81 5.91 -15.54 6.17
C ILE A 81 5.30 -16.94 6.11
N ASP A 82 6.12 -17.97 5.86
CA ASP A 82 5.63 -19.36 5.79
C ASP A 82 5.02 -19.79 7.12
N ARG A 83 5.56 -19.32 8.25
CA ARG A 83 4.99 -19.58 9.57
C ARG A 83 3.57 -19.04 9.70
N PHE A 84 3.29 -17.83 9.22
CA PHE A 84 1.92 -17.30 9.20
C PHE A 84 0.98 -18.14 8.32
N ILE A 85 1.46 -18.59 7.16
CA ILE A 85 0.67 -19.41 6.23
C ILE A 85 0.35 -20.77 6.85
N VAL A 86 1.36 -21.46 7.39
CA VAL A 86 1.19 -22.79 7.99
C VAL A 86 0.35 -22.71 9.25
N ASP A 87 0.55 -21.69 10.10
CA ASP A 87 -0.31 -21.46 11.27
C ASP A 87 -1.78 -21.28 10.87
N ALA A 88 -2.05 -20.49 9.81
CA ALA A 88 -3.40 -20.34 9.28
C ALA A 88 -3.95 -21.67 8.78
N TRP A 89 -3.18 -22.45 8.03
CA TRP A 89 -3.59 -23.77 7.57
C TRP A 89 -3.89 -24.73 8.72
N GLN A 90 -3.09 -24.71 9.79
CA GLN A 90 -3.32 -25.51 10.99
C GLN A 90 -4.60 -25.11 11.72
N ARG A 91 -4.86 -23.81 11.91
CA ARG A 91 -6.08 -23.30 12.55
C ARG A 91 -7.36 -23.63 11.79
N HIS A 92 -7.25 -23.86 10.47
CA HIS A 92 -8.36 -24.19 9.60
C HIS A 92 -8.40 -25.68 9.19
N ASP A 93 -7.61 -26.53 9.86
CA ASP A 93 -7.54 -27.98 9.60
C ASP A 93 -7.31 -28.34 8.12
N LEU A 94 -6.53 -27.52 7.41
CA LEU A 94 -6.22 -27.75 6.00
C LEU A 94 -5.16 -28.86 5.85
N PRO A 95 -5.33 -29.78 4.88
CA PRO A 95 -4.41 -30.92 4.71
C PRO A 95 -2.97 -30.48 4.36
N ASP A 96 -2.83 -29.31 3.74
CA ASP A 96 -1.55 -28.73 3.35
C ASP A 96 -0.69 -28.34 4.57
N ALA A 97 -1.31 -28.12 5.73
CA ALA A 97 -0.61 -27.78 6.96
C ALA A 97 0.36 -28.89 7.43
N ALA A 98 0.03 -30.13 7.11
CA ALA A 98 0.85 -31.30 7.43
C ALA A 98 2.00 -31.52 6.43
N HIS A 99 1.94 -30.90 5.24
CA HIS A 99 2.86 -31.12 4.14
C HIS A 99 3.28 -29.79 3.50
N PRO A 100 4.00 -28.92 4.23
CA PRO A 100 4.51 -27.70 3.64
C PRO A 100 5.42 -28.02 2.44
N PRO A 101 5.44 -27.17 1.39
CA PRO A 101 6.26 -27.41 0.21
C PRO A 101 7.74 -27.61 0.56
N SER A 102 8.35 -28.66 0.02
CA SER A 102 9.79 -28.91 0.20
C SER A 102 10.63 -27.86 -0.51
N VAL A 103 11.80 -27.54 0.06
CA VAL A 103 12.79 -26.68 -0.60
C VAL A 103 13.20 -27.30 -1.95
N CYS A 104 13.08 -26.52 -3.03
CA CYS A 104 13.46 -26.98 -4.36
C CYS A 104 14.98 -27.09 -4.54
N ASP A 105 15.41 -27.86 -5.53
CA ASP A 105 16.83 -27.98 -5.92
C ASP A 105 17.40 -26.67 -6.47
N ASP A 106 18.72 -26.57 -6.54
CA ASP A 106 19.41 -25.34 -6.95
C ASP A 106 19.14 -24.93 -8.40
N ALA A 107 19.00 -25.87 -9.33
CA ALA A 107 18.71 -25.53 -10.72
C ALA A 107 17.30 -24.94 -10.85
N THR A 108 16.33 -25.56 -10.18
CA THR A 108 14.96 -25.04 -10.09
C THR A 108 14.92 -23.68 -9.41
N PHE A 109 15.62 -23.51 -8.29
CA PHE A 109 15.72 -22.22 -7.58
C PHE A 109 16.31 -21.13 -8.48
N CYS A 110 17.44 -21.41 -9.15
CA CYS A 110 18.13 -20.46 -10.02
C CYS A 110 17.21 -19.95 -11.13
N ARG A 111 16.50 -20.86 -11.80
CA ARG A 111 15.55 -20.46 -12.85
C ARG A 111 14.39 -19.61 -12.31
N ARG A 112 13.82 -20.01 -11.16
CA ARG A 112 12.66 -19.32 -10.56
C ARG A 112 13.03 -17.93 -10.08
N VAL A 113 14.10 -17.78 -9.32
CA VAL A 113 14.49 -16.48 -8.76
C VAL A 113 14.81 -15.45 -9.85
N TYR A 114 15.40 -15.86 -10.96
CA TYR A 114 15.64 -14.99 -12.12
C TYR A 114 14.32 -14.49 -12.75
N LEU A 115 13.36 -15.39 -12.95
CA LEU A 115 12.06 -15.03 -13.49
C LEU A 115 11.22 -14.18 -12.52
N ASP A 116 11.27 -14.49 -11.23
CA ASP A 116 10.47 -13.83 -10.20
C ASP A 116 11.02 -12.44 -9.86
N VAL A 117 12.34 -12.26 -9.89
CA VAL A 117 12.97 -10.98 -9.50
C VAL A 117 13.13 -10.03 -10.68
N ILE A 118 13.55 -10.53 -11.85
CA ILE A 118 13.86 -9.70 -13.03
C ILE A 118 13.19 -10.15 -14.34
N GLY A 119 12.30 -11.15 -14.31
CA GLY A 119 11.47 -11.50 -15.46
C GLY A 119 12.16 -12.21 -16.63
N VAL A 120 13.42 -12.60 -16.49
CA VAL A 120 14.19 -13.28 -17.53
C VAL A 120 14.81 -14.56 -16.99
N VAL A 121 15.23 -15.47 -17.85
CA VAL A 121 15.99 -16.68 -17.44
C VAL A 121 17.48 -16.35 -17.29
N PRO A 122 18.24 -17.08 -16.45
CA PRO A 122 19.69 -16.90 -16.38
C PRO A 122 20.34 -17.26 -17.72
N THR A 123 21.42 -16.57 -18.06
CA THR A 123 22.35 -17.02 -19.11
C THR A 123 23.05 -18.30 -18.66
N LEU A 124 23.62 -19.04 -19.61
CA LEU A 124 24.38 -20.26 -19.32
C LEU A 124 25.52 -19.99 -18.32
N ALA A 125 26.29 -18.92 -18.51
CA ALA A 125 27.40 -18.57 -17.63
C ALA A 125 26.94 -18.22 -16.20
N GLU A 126 25.80 -17.56 -16.05
CA GLU A 126 25.22 -17.24 -14.74
C GLU A 126 24.73 -18.49 -14.02
N ALA A 127 24.04 -19.38 -14.73
CA ALA A 127 23.58 -20.65 -14.20
C ALA A 127 24.77 -21.53 -13.77
N ASP A 128 25.78 -21.70 -14.62
CA ASP A 128 26.97 -22.49 -14.33
C ASP A 128 27.72 -21.93 -13.11
N ARG A 129 27.86 -20.60 -13.01
CA ARG A 129 28.46 -19.94 -11.85
C ARG A 129 27.68 -20.24 -10.56
N PHE A 130 26.35 -20.16 -10.60
CA PHE A 130 25.52 -20.43 -9.42
C PHE A 130 25.52 -21.91 -9.02
N LEU A 131 25.47 -22.81 -10.00
CA LEU A 131 25.44 -24.26 -9.77
C LEU A 131 26.79 -24.80 -9.28
N SER A 132 27.90 -24.20 -9.71
CA SER A 132 29.25 -24.56 -9.23
C SER A 132 29.62 -23.90 -7.90
N ASP A 133 28.84 -22.92 -7.43
CA ASP A 133 29.07 -22.28 -6.14
C ASP A 133 28.70 -23.22 -4.97
N SER A 134 29.65 -23.44 -4.07
CA SER A 134 29.51 -24.29 -2.89
C SER A 134 29.28 -23.50 -1.59
N ARG A 135 29.20 -22.17 -1.66
CA ARG A 135 28.96 -21.34 -0.47
C ARG A 135 27.58 -21.63 0.11
N PRO A 136 27.45 -21.78 1.44
CA PRO A 136 26.18 -22.10 2.08
C PRO A 136 25.12 -21.00 1.92
N ASN A 137 25.53 -19.76 1.64
CA ASN A 137 24.65 -18.61 1.44
C ASN A 137 24.47 -18.20 -0.03
N LYS A 138 24.86 -19.04 -1.00
CA LYS A 138 24.82 -18.69 -2.44
C LYS A 138 23.45 -18.23 -2.94
N ARG A 139 22.36 -18.75 -2.39
CA ARG A 139 20.98 -18.34 -2.74
C ARG A 139 20.70 -16.90 -2.36
N ALA A 140 21.07 -16.51 -1.14
CA ALA A 140 20.94 -15.13 -0.67
C ALA A 140 21.82 -14.17 -1.50
N LEU A 141 23.06 -14.58 -1.80
CA LEU A 141 23.96 -13.79 -2.65
C LEU A 141 23.42 -13.60 -4.08
N LEU A 142 22.78 -14.62 -4.65
CA LEU A 142 22.15 -14.50 -5.96
C LEU A 142 20.95 -13.54 -5.91
N ILE A 143 20.11 -13.62 -4.87
CA ILE A 143 19.00 -12.69 -4.66
C ILE A 143 19.52 -11.25 -4.58
N ASP A 144 20.55 -11.00 -3.76
CA ASP A 144 21.16 -9.67 -3.62
C ASP A 144 21.72 -9.16 -4.96
N GLU A 145 22.36 -10.03 -5.76
CA GLU A 145 22.85 -9.67 -7.09
C GLU A 145 21.71 -9.27 -8.04
N LEU A 146 20.61 -10.02 -8.04
CA LEU A 146 19.46 -9.76 -8.90
C LEU A 146 18.72 -8.48 -8.48
N LEU A 147 18.52 -8.26 -7.18
CA LEU A 147 17.93 -7.03 -6.65
C LEU A 147 18.82 -5.80 -6.92
N ALA A 148 20.13 -5.98 -7.07
CA ALA A 148 21.04 -4.92 -7.48
C ALA A 148 20.95 -4.56 -8.98
N ARG A 149 20.26 -5.37 -9.81
CA ARG A 149 19.99 -5.05 -11.23
C ARG A 149 18.80 -4.12 -11.35
N VAL A 150 18.99 -2.88 -10.88
CA VAL A 150 17.95 -1.87 -10.70
C VAL A 150 17.12 -1.63 -11.98
N ALA A 151 17.76 -1.64 -13.17
CA ALA A 151 17.06 -1.46 -14.44
C ALA A 151 16.16 -2.66 -14.77
N ASP A 152 16.72 -3.88 -14.74
CA ASP A 152 15.99 -5.11 -15.06
C ASP A 152 14.82 -5.32 -14.09
N TYR A 153 15.05 -5.08 -12.79
CA TYR A 153 14.02 -5.17 -11.76
C TYR A 153 12.88 -4.18 -12.02
N ALA A 154 13.21 -2.91 -12.27
CA ALA A 154 12.19 -1.90 -12.56
C ALA A 154 11.40 -2.21 -13.83
N ASP A 155 12.07 -2.66 -14.89
CA ASP A 155 11.43 -3.00 -16.15
C ASP A 155 10.54 -4.25 -16.03
N HIS A 156 10.91 -5.22 -15.18
CA HIS A 156 10.10 -6.40 -14.89
C HIS A 156 8.82 -6.08 -14.12
N TRP A 157 8.90 -5.27 -13.07
CA TRP A 157 7.76 -4.98 -12.19
C TRP A 157 6.83 -3.88 -12.72
N THR A 158 7.30 -3.04 -13.65
CA THR A 158 6.49 -1.94 -14.20
C THR A 158 5.19 -2.45 -14.86
N PRO A 159 5.19 -3.43 -15.78
CA PRO A 159 3.97 -3.91 -16.43
C PRO A 159 2.95 -4.51 -15.45
N PHE A 160 3.42 -5.23 -14.43
CA PHE A 160 2.55 -5.78 -13.39
C PHE A 160 1.78 -4.66 -12.66
N TRP A 161 2.49 -3.62 -12.24
CA TRP A 161 1.86 -2.48 -11.56
C TRP A 161 1.04 -1.60 -12.48
N GLU A 162 1.40 -1.49 -13.76
CA GLU A 162 0.56 -0.82 -14.74
C GLU A 162 -0.81 -1.51 -14.87
N ASP A 163 -0.82 -2.84 -14.95
CA ASP A 163 -2.05 -3.62 -15.03
C ASP A 163 -2.86 -3.52 -13.73
N ALA A 164 -2.21 -3.70 -12.57
CA ALA A 164 -2.85 -3.60 -11.27
C ALA A 164 -3.52 -2.23 -11.05
N LEU A 165 -2.90 -1.14 -11.51
CA LEU A 165 -3.43 0.22 -11.41
C LEU A 165 -4.37 0.60 -12.56
N GLY A 166 -4.51 -0.26 -13.58
CA GLY A 166 -5.23 0.01 -14.82
C GLY A 166 -4.65 1.18 -15.61
N SER A 167 -3.34 1.44 -15.48
CA SER A 167 -2.58 2.47 -16.19
C SER A 167 -2.55 2.16 -17.68
N THR A 168 -3.35 2.88 -18.48
CA THR A 168 -3.46 2.66 -19.93
C THR A 168 -3.45 3.97 -20.68
N ASN A 169 -2.77 3.98 -21.83
CA ASN A 169 -2.79 5.10 -22.78
C ASN A 169 -3.97 5.05 -23.77
N VAL A 170 -4.81 4.02 -23.67
CA VAL A 170 -5.91 3.76 -24.59
C VAL A 170 -7.21 3.64 -23.80
N ASN A 171 -8.27 4.27 -24.28
CA ASN A 171 -9.62 3.99 -23.79
C ASN A 171 -9.91 2.52 -24.05
N ASN A 172 -9.76 1.67 -23.02
CA ASN A 172 -10.09 0.26 -23.16
C ASN A 172 -11.61 0.13 -23.40
N GLN A 173 -11.95 -0.63 -24.43
CA GLN A 173 -13.32 -0.96 -24.80
C GLN A 173 -14.03 -1.60 -23.60
N GLY A 174 -15.22 -1.10 -23.25
CA GLY A 174 -15.95 -1.48 -22.04
C GLY A 174 -16.41 -0.31 -21.17
N GLY A 175 -16.13 0.94 -21.55
CA GLY A 175 -16.68 2.12 -20.90
C GLY A 175 -15.91 2.60 -19.65
N ILE A 176 -14.74 2.04 -19.37
CA ILE A 176 -13.82 2.54 -18.35
C ILE A 176 -12.88 3.54 -19.05
N PRO A 177 -12.94 4.85 -18.74
CA PRO A 177 -11.99 5.82 -19.29
C PRO A 177 -10.57 5.40 -18.90
N GLY A 178 -9.61 5.56 -19.82
CA GLY A 178 -8.21 5.24 -19.55
C GLY A 178 -7.75 5.89 -18.24
N ARG A 179 -7.34 5.06 -17.25
CA ARG A 179 -6.64 5.56 -16.06
C ARG A 179 -5.23 5.88 -16.55
N GLY A 180 -4.80 7.13 -16.44
CA GLY A 180 -3.72 7.63 -17.29
C GLY A 180 -2.33 7.02 -17.09
N ASN A 181 -1.32 7.68 -17.67
CA ASN A 181 0.00 7.10 -17.87
C ASN A 181 0.88 7.18 -16.62
N TYR A 182 0.87 6.13 -15.79
CA TYR A 182 1.75 6.01 -14.63
C TYR A 182 3.07 5.28 -14.93
N ARG A 183 3.26 4.75 -16.14
CA ARG A 183 4.40 3.88 -16.48
C ARG A 183 5.75 4.44 -16.04
N ALA A 184 6.03 5.68 -16.45
CA ALA A 184 7.31 6.32 -16.16
C ALA A 184 7.51 6.55 -14.65
N TRP A 185 6.44 6.90 -13.93
CA TRP A 185 6.48 7.08 -12.48
C TRP A 185 6.63 5.76 -11.73
N ILE A 186 5.94 4.68 -12.17
CA ILE A 186 6.07 3.33 -11.61
C ILE A 186 7.52 2.85 -11.79
N ASN A 187 8.04 2.94 -13.01
CA ASN A 187 9.40 2.53 -13.32
C ASN A 187 10.43 3.31 -12.48
N LEU A 188 10.24 4.63 -12.35
CA LEU A 188 11.10 5.46 -11.51
C LEU A 188 11.01 5.07 -10.03
N ALA A 189 9.80 4.78 -9.52
CA ALA A 189 9.62 4.36 -8.13
C ALA A 189 10.41 3.07 -7.82
N PHE A 190 10.44 2.11 -8.75
CA PHE A 190 11.28 0.92 -8.62
C PHE A 190 12.77 1.24 -8.71
N LYS A 191 13.19 2.08 -9.66
CA LYS A 191 14.60 2.48 -9.81
C LYS A 191 15.15 3.19 -8.56
N GLU A 192 14.30 3.95 -7.88
CA GLU A 192 14.64 4.67 -6.66
C GLU A 192 14.52 3.81 -5.39
N ASN A 193 14.10 2.55 -5.52
CA ASN A 193 13.75 1.68 -4.39
C ASN A 193 12.80 2.38 -3.41
N ARG A 194 11.74 2.99 -3.93
CA ARG A 194 10.79 3.75 -3.15
C ARG A 194 10.14 2.85 -2.08
N PRO A 195 10.11 3.27 -0.81
CA PRO A 195 9.40 2.52 0.22
C PRO A 195 7.95 2.25 -0.19
N PHE A 196 7.51 1.00 -0.03
CA PHE A 196 6.20 0.54 -0.50
C PHE A 196 5.05 1.38 0.09
N ASP A 197 5.15 1.78 1.35
CA ASP A 197 4.15 2.62 2.00
C ASP A 197 4.06 4.01 1.36
N LEU A 198 5.19 4.59 0.92
CA LEU A 198 5.20 5.84 0.18
C LEU A 198 4.65 5.66 -1.24
N PHE A 199 4.98 4.55 -1.90
CA PHE A 199 4.42 4.20 -3.20
C PHE A 199 2.88 4.10 -3.15
N ALA A 200 2.35 3.35 -2.19
CA ALA A 200 0.91 3.21 -1.98
C ALA A 200 0.27 4.55 -1.61
N ALA A 201 0.87 5.29 -0.66
CA ALA A 201 0.33 6.57 -0.23
C ALA A 201 0.31 7.60 -1.38
N GLN A 202 1.34 7.68 -2.22
CA GLN A 202 1.37 8.59 -3.38
C GLN A 202 0.35 8.23 -4.47
N LEU A 203 -0.09 6.97 -4.55
CA LEU A 203 -1.17 6.56 -5.43
C LEU A 203 -2.53 6.88 -4.81
N ILE A 204 -2.70 6.64 -3.51
CA ILE A 204 -3.95 6.85 -2.80
C ILE A 204 -4.21 8.36 -2.61
N ASP A 205 -3.29 9.07 -1.97
CA ASP A 205 -3.43 10.48 -1.64
C ASP A 205 -2.59 11.36 -2.58
N THR A 206 -3.27 11.97 -3.55
CA THR A 206 -2.65 12.90 -4.52
C THR A 206 -2.13 14.20 -3.90
N THR A 207 -2.41 14.45 -2.62
CA THR A 207 -1.90 15.63 -1.90
C THR A 207 -0.48 15.40 -1.39
N ILE A 208 -0.02 14.14 -1.31
CA ILE A 208 1.31 13.79 -0.84
C ILE A 208 2.39 14.30 -1.81
N PRO A 209 3.49 14.89 -1.29
CA PRO A 209 4.62 15.31 -2.13
C PRO A 209 5.18 14.16 -2.99
N GLY A 210 5.45 14.45 -4.26
CA GLY A 210 5.95 13.45 -5.21
C GLY A 210 4.89 12.47 -5.74
N ALA A 211 3.64 12.58 -5.30
CA ALA A 211 2.52 11.92 -5.97
C ALA A 211 2.44 12.39 -7.43
N GLN A 212 2.28 11.44 -8.35
CA GLN A 212 1.95 11.81 -9.72
C GLN A 212 0.55 12.39 -9.73
N ARG A 213 0.49 13.72 -9.74
CA ARG A 213 -0.78 14.44 -9.74
C ARG A 213 -1.56 14.10 -11.01
N PRO A 214 -2.88 14.06 -10.93
CA PRO A 214 -3.72 13.86 -12.09
C PRO A 214 -3.47 14.90 -13.15
N THR A 215 -2.90 14.48 -14.27
CA THR A 215 -2.91 15.29 -15.48
C THR A 215 -4.25 15.08 -16.18
N ILE A 216 -4.84 16.18 -16.61
CA ILE A 216 -5.96 16.15 -17.53
C ILE A 216 -5.35 15.88 -18.91
N ALA A 217 -5.63 14.70 -19.45
CA ALA A 217 -5.27 14.36 -20.83
C ALA A 217 -6.53 14.40 -21.71
N GLU A 218 -6.40 14.86 -22.95
CA GLU A 218 -7.46 14.73 -23.94
C GLU A 218 -7.20 13.50 -24.80
N ALA A 219 -8.10 12.52 -24.73
CA ALA A 219 -8.09 11.33 -25.58
C ALA A 219 -9.44 11.23 -26.31
N ASN A 220 -9.40 11.15 -27.64
CA ASN A 220 -10.60 11.08 -28.50
C ASN A 220 -11.64 12.19 -28.23
N GLY A 221 -11.18 13.42 -27.98
CA GLY A 221 -12.06 14.57 -27.69
C GLY A 221 -12.73 14.55 -26.32
N LYS A 222 -12.33 13.64 -25.41
CA LYS A 222 -12.80 13.60 -24.02
C LYS A 222 -11.66 13.95 -23.08
N LYS A 223 -11.95 14.85 -22.12
CA LYS A 223 -11.06 15.12 -20.98
C LYS A 223 -11.08 13.91 -20.06
N THR A 224 -9.92 13.32 -19.85
CA THR A 224 -9.69 12.21 -18.92
C THR A 224 -8.84 12.73 -17.77
N ARG A 225 -9.28 12.52 -16.52
CA ARG A 225 -8.52 12.87 -15.32
C ARG A 225 -7.79 11.61 -14.85
N THR A 226 -6.46 11.68 -14.82
CA THR A 226 -5.60 10.58 -14.36
C THR A 226 -5.49 10.58 -12.84
N SER A 227 -6.55 10.24 -12.10
CA SER A 227 -6.46 10.13 -10.63
C SER A 227 -6.81 8.73 -10.18
N TYR A 228 -6.05 8.18 -9.24
CA TYR A 228 -6.44 6.92 -8.60
C TYR A 228 -7.61 7.12 -7.62
N ILE A 229 -7.80 8.32 -7.03
CA ILE A 229 -8.76 8.52 -5.93
C ILE A 229 -9.66 9.77 -5.99
N LEU A 230 -9.25 10.89 -6.61
CA LEU A 230 -10.11 12.09 -6.58
C LEU A 230 -11.26 11.99 -7.58
N ASN A 231 -12.44 11.73 -7.02
CA ASN A 231 -13.65 11.41 -7.74
C ASN A 231 -14.73 12.46 -7.51
N ASP A 232 -15.30 12.96 -8.61
CA ASP A 232 -16.33 13.99 -8.57
C ASP A 232 -17.75 13.36 -8.59
N SER A 233 -17.86 12.03 -8.53
CA SER A 233 -19.14 11.31 -8.57
C SER A 233 -19.15 10.06 -7.71
N HIS A 234 -20.34 9.69 -7.23
CA HIS A 234 -20.60 8.49 -6.44
C HIS A 234 -19.96 7.24 -7.08
N THR A 235 -20.25 6.98 -8.36
CA THR A 235 -19.74 5.82 -9.10
C THR A 235 -18.22 5.78 -9.14
N MET A 236 -17.58 6.93 -9.38
CA MET A 236 -16.12 6.99 -9.41
C MET A 236 -15.53 6.70 -8.03
N THR A 237 -16.13 7.22 -6.95
CA THR A 237 -15.73 6.95 -5.56
C THR A 237 -15.77 5.47 -5.23
N LEU A 238 -16.86 4.77 -5.56
CA LEU A 238 -16.96 3.32 -5.37
C LEU A 238 -15.87 2.56 -6.16
N GLN A 239 -15.56 2.98 -7.39
CA GLN A 239 -14.52 2.31 -8.18
C GLN A 239 -13.11 2.50 -7.60
N SER A 240 -12.78 3.68 -7.06
CA SER A 240 -11.49 3.90 -6.41
C SER A 240 -11.33 3.11 -5.12
N ALA A 241 -12.39 3.06 -4.30
CA ALA A 241 -12.40 2.25 -3.10
C ALA A 241 -12.22 0.75 -3.44
N ALA A 242 -13.00 0.23 -4.40
CA ALA A 242 -12.87 -1.15 -4.84
C ALA A 242 -11.47 -1.47 -5.39
N ALA A 243 -10.90 -0.58 -6.21
CA ALA A 243 -9.54 -0.75 -6.73
C ALA A 243 -8.49 -0.73 -5.60
N THR A 244 -8.65 0.16 -4.62
CA THR A 244 -7.72 0.28 -3.48
C THR A 244 -7.77 -0.97 -2.61
N ALA A 245 -8.96 -1.48 -2.30
CA ALA A 245 -9.13 -2.72 -1.57
C ALA A 245 -8.48 -3.91 -2.30
N GLN A 246 -8.69 -4.00 -3.62
CA GLN A 246 -8.14 -5.10 -4.40
C GLN A 246 -6.61 -5.04 -4.50
N VAL A 247 -6.05 -3.87 -4.82
CA VAL A 247 -4.61 -3.71 -5.12
C VAL A 247 -3.77 -3.68 -3.85
N PHE A 248 -4.20 -2.97 -2.80
CA PHE A 248 -3.38 -2.73 -1.62
C PHE A 248 -3.77 -3.54 -0.40
N MET A 249 -5.02 -4.03 -0.34
CA MET A 249 -5.54 -4.79 0.81
C MET A 249 -5.78 -6.26 0.47
N GLY A 250 -5.51 -6.68 -0.77
CA GLY A 250 -5.73 -8.05 -1.24
C GLY A 250 -7.17 -8.53 -1.12
N THR A 251 -8.13 -7.61 -1.05
CA THR A 251 -9.52 -7.93 -0.73
C THR A 251 -10.46 -7.49 -1.84
N THR A 252 -11.23 -8.42 -2.39
CA THR A 252 -12.15 -8.16 -3.49
C THR A 252 -13.50 -7.66 -2.98
N MET A 253 -13.66 -6.34 -2.83
CA MET A 253 -14.91 -5.73 -2.34
C MET A 253 -15.82 -5.21 -3.45
N LYS A 254 -15.46 -5.34 -4.74
CA LYS A 254 -16.16 -4.68 -5.85
C LYS A 254 -17.65 -5.02 -5.93
N CYS A 255 -18.03 -6.29 -5.70
CA CYS A 255 -19.43 -6.70 -5.69
C CYS A 255 -20.22 -6.04 -4.54
N ALA A 256 -19.54 -5.73 -3.44
CA ALA A 256 -20.11 -5.06 -2.29
C ALA A 256 -20.53 -3.59 -2.58
N ALA A 257 -20.23 -3.05 -3.77
CA ALA A 257 -20.65 -1.72 -4.19
C ALA A 257 -22.17 -1.60 -4.37
N CYS A 258 -22.83 -2.65 -4.87
CA CYS A 258 -24.25 -2.60 -5.22
C CYS A 258 -25.13 -3.47 -4.32
N HIS A 259 -24.57 -4.51 -3.69
CA HIS A 259 -25.28 -5.49 -2.86
C HIS A 259 -24.30 -6.06 -1.83
N ASN A 260 -24.73 -6.94 -0.92
CA ASN A 260 -23.78 -7.66 -0.05
C ASN A 260 -22.97 -8.67 -0.87
N HIS A 261 -21.68 -8.82 -0.62
CA HIS A 261 -20.86 -9.77 -1.38
C HIS A 261 -21.43 -11.20 -1.29
N PHE A 262 -21.50 -11.92 -2.42
CA PHE A 262 -22.22 -13.21 -2.50
C PHE A 262 -21.50 -14.37 -1.81
N GLU A 263 -20.17 -14.39 -1.90
CA GLU A 263 -19.32 -15.52 -1.44
C GLU A 263 -18.57 -15.20 -0.14
N ASN A 264 -18.66 -13.97 0.34
CA ASN A 264 -17.90 -13.51 1.51
C ASN A 264 -18.80 -12.60 2.36
N GLU A 265 -19.33 -13.18 3.43
CA GLU A 265 -20.24 -12.49 4.35
C GLU A 265 -19.55 -11.37 5.16
N GLU A 266 -18.21 -11.32 5.19
CA GLU A 266 -17.43 -10.25 5.82
C GLU A 266 -17.65 -8.88 5.16
N TRP A 267 -18.13 -8.87 3.90
CA TRP A 267 -18.30 -7.68 3.06
C TRP A 267 -19.77 -7.37 2.72
N PRO A 268 -20.59 -6.96 3.71
CA PRO A 268 -21.89 -6.37 3.43
C PRO A 268 -21.72 -5.00 2.74
N GLN A 269 -22.73 -4.59 1.96
CA GLN A 269 -22.70 -3.33 1.20
C GLN A 269 -22.40 -2.12 2.10
N GLY A 270 -22.97 -2.11 3.31
CA GLY A 270 -22.75 -1.02 4.27
C GLY A 270 -21.28 -0.87 4.65
N ARG A 271 -20.56 -1.97 4.89
CA ARG A 271 -19.14 -1.95 5.25
C ARG A 271 -18.28 -1.41 4.11
N PHE A 272 -18.58 -1.84 2.89
CA PHE A 272 -17.89 -1.29 1.71
C PHE A 272 -18.20 0.20 1.49
N LEU A 273 -19.44 0.64 1.66
CA LEU A 273 -19.82 2.05 1.54
C LEU A 273 -19.15 2.92 2.61
N ALA A 274 -18.98 2.41 3.83
CA ALA A 274 -18.23 3.08 4.89
C ALA A 274 -16.77 3.29 4.48
N PHE A 275 -16.11 2.25 3.96
CA PHE A 275 -14.75 2.37 3.42
C PHE A 275 -14.69 3.34 2.22
N ALA A 276 -15.63 3.22 1.28
CA ALA A 276 -15.67 4.08 0.10
C ALA A 276 -15.91 5.57 0.44
N SER A 277 -16.60 5.86 1.55
CA SER A 277 -16.80 7.23 2.03
C SER A 277 -15.49 7.90 2.45
N MET A 278 -14.41 7.15 2.71
CA MET A 278 -13.07 7.71 2.96
C MET A 278 -12.44 8.38 1.72
N PHE A 279 -13.01 8.16 0.53
CA PHE A 279 -12.48 8.63 -0.76
C PHE A 279 -13.20 9.89 -1.27
N THR A 280 -14.04 10.49 -0.44
CA THR A 280 -14.84 11.68 -0.75
C THR A 280 -14.95 12.57 0.49
N ALA A 281 -15.39 13.81 0.30
CA ALA A 281 -15.54 14.79 1.39
C ALA A 281 -16.83 14.63 2.21
N HIS A 282 -17.70 13.70 1.83
CA HIS A 282 -19.02 13.49 2.43
C HIS A 282 -19.37 12.01 2.44
N ASP A 283 -20.16 11.58 3.43
CA ASP A 283 -20.67 10.21 3.52
C ASP A 283 -21.44 9.81 2.25
N LEU A 284 -21.28 8.54 1.85
CA LEU A 284 -21.98 8.01 0.68
C LEU A 284 -23.37 7.51 1.05
N GLU A 285 -24.34 7.87 0.22
CA GLU A 285 -25.69 7.33 0.32
C GLU A 285 -25.75 5.88 -0.16
N ARG A 286 -26.49 5.01 0.54
CA ARG A 286 -26.82 3.69 0.01
C ARG A 286 -27.80 3.82 -1.15
N ILE A 287 -27.37 3.47 -2.36
CA ILE A 287 -28.22 3.40 -3.55
C ILE A 287 -28.46 1.93 -3.91
N ARG A 288 -29.72 1.54 -4.09
CA ARG A 288 -30.12 0.16 -4.42
C ARG A 288 -30.97 0.16 -5.68
N CYS A 289 -30.45 -0.48 -6.74
CA CYS A 289 -31.14 -0.52 -8.05
C CYS A 289 -31.56 0.88 -8.52
N GLU A 290 -30.61 1.83 -8.51
CA GLU A 290 -30.83 3.24 -8.89
C GLU A 290 -31.83 4.02 -8.00
N LYS A 291 -32.31 3.40 -6.91
CA LYS A 291 -33.17 4.06 -5.94
C LYS A 291 -32.34 4.60 -4.76
N HIS A 292 -32.41 5.91 -4.59
CA HIS A 292 -31.94 6.63 -3.41
C HIS A 292 -32.73 6.20 -2.18
N THR A 293 -32.02 5.81 -1.12
CA THR A 293 -32.62 5.37 0.15
C THR A 293 -32.69 6.47 1.20
N GLY A 294 -31.90 7.54 1.04
CA GLY A 294 -31.68 8.57 2.05
C GLY A 294 -30.81 8.13 3.22
N GLU A 295 -30.31 6.89 3.23
CA GLU A 295 -29.42 6.36 4.25
C GLU A 295 -27.97 6.69 3.89
N PHE A 296 -27.34 7.59 4.64
CA PHE A 296 -25.92 7.94 4.49
C PHE A 296 -25.06 7.10 5.43
N ILE A 297 -23.97 6.54 4.91
CA ILE A 297 -23.08 5.64 5.65
C ILE A 297 -21.81 6.39 6.05
N PRO A 298 -21.55 6.56 7.36
CA PRO A 298 -20.34 7.22 7.84
C PRO A 298 -19.07 6.52 7.36
N ALA A 299 -18.04 7.33 7.07
CA ALA A 299 -16.71 6.79 6.75
C ALA A 299 -16.13 5.97 7.91
N GLN A 300 -15.62 4.77 7.59
CA GLN A 300 -14.99 3.87 8.57
C GLN A 300 -13.98 2.97 7.86
N PHE A 301 -12.90 2.60 8.56
CA PHE A 301 -11.97 1.61 8.04
C PHE A 301 -12.65 0.22 7.96
N PRO A 302 -12.41 -0.57 6.90
CA PRO A 302 -13.13 -1.82 6.69
C PRO A 302 -12.65 -2.95 7.61
N PHE A 303 -11.55 -2.80 8.33
CA PHE A 303 -11.01 -3.78 9.27
C PHE A 303 -10.99 -3.22 10.68
N ASP A 304 -11.19 -4.07 11.68
CA ASP A 304 -11.01 -3.67 13.06
C ASP A 304 -9.50 -3.51 13.32
N ILE A 305 -9.04 -2.26 13.46
CA ILE A 305 -7.66 -2.00 13.87
C ILE A 305 -7.62 -2.11 15.39
N HIS A 306 -7.38 -3.33 15.88
CA HIS A 306 -7.14 -3.55 17.31
C HIS A 306 -6.05 -2.58 17.81
N GLU A 307 -6.33 -1.86 18.90
CA GLU A 307 -5.44 -0.86 19.54
C GLU A 307 -5.31 0.50 18.84
N ALA A 308 -6.01 0.76 17.73
CA ALA A 308 -6.10 2.14 17.23
C ALA A 308 -6.90 3.03 18.19
N PRO A 309 -6.47 4.28 18.46
CA PRO A 309 -7.23 5.20 19.28
C PRO A 309 -8.65 5.41 18.73
N THR A 310 -9.67 5.28 19.58
CA THR A 310 -11.10 5.44 19.18
C THR A 310 -11.42 6.83 18.63
N ASP A 311 -10.58 7.83 18.90
CA ASP A 311 -10.68 9.21 18.39
C ASP A 311 -9.92 9.44 17.07
N ALA A 312 -9.23 8.41 16.54
CA ALA A 312 -8.54 8.48 15.25
C ALA A 312 -9.52 8.49 14.05
N GLY A 313 -10.79 8.14 14.26
CA GLY A 313 -11.77 7.99 13.18
C GLY A 313 -11.43 6.84 12.23
N LEU A 314 -10.76 5.81 12.75
CA LEU A 314 -10.42 4.56 12.07
C LEU A 314 -11.49 3.51 12.37
#